data_AF-R7R041-F1
#
_entry.id   AF-R7R041-F1
#
_cell.length_a   1.000
_cell.length_b   1.000
_cell.length_c   1.000
_cell.angle_alpha   90.00
_cell.angle_beta   90.00
_cell.angle_gamma   90.00
#
_symmetry.space_group_name_H-M   'P 1'
#
loop_
_entity.id
_entity.type
_entity.pdbx_description
1 polymer ?
#
loop_
_entity_poly.entity_id
_entity_poly.type
_entity_poly.pdbx_seq_one_letter_code
_entity_poly.pdbx_strand_id
1 'polypeptide(L)'
;MIPIKEAVTISLSVAVVIMAETLLAENNFAQKNGYRINDNQEILAFSAGNFVAAFTGCCPINGSVSRTAMGEQYQGRTQLTGIVAGGSMIVLLLCGTGFIGYLPVPVLTAIVISALLGATEFELAVRLFKVSRTECLIFAGAFFGVLFLGTINGVLIGIILSFTEMIIRTAKPARCFLGIQPGHRHFRDLKEGSQIHAIEGVLIYRFSSNLFFANIQVLERDIEDALQKDTKAVILDASGIGSMDITAADRLGSLYQSLKKKGIRFYMTEHIAELNEQLRKLGLGYMIEEGSVRRTIHIALKDMEIRRPYPLAGGVDNEERSASRKRADNRVQEFVWAFGSDTEAQIEKQILKQIEQLKKDGNVEELLHGRWSHMEALDEDEWLEHLEEHLKEIVNISGKDEKTLAMQFEAHRREVYERIAKEHPELAKRFQERRHKLDEHLKQRRPEVYELVVRLREENQL
;
A
#
# COMPACT_ATOMS: atom_id res chain seq x y z
N MET A 1 38.70 16.18 36.05
CA MET A 1 37.89 14.94 35.97
C MET A 1 36.50 15.34 35.51
N ILE A 2 35.99 14.71 34.46
CA ILE A 2 34.60 14.89 34.03
C ILE A 2 33.70 14.32 35.15
N PRO A 3 32.62 15.01 35.57
CA PRO A 3 31.67 14.49 36.54
C PRO A 3 31.12 13.13 36.10
N ILE A 4 30.94 12.18 37.04
CA ILE A 4 30.44 10.83 36.72
C ILE A 4 29.13 10.89 35.94
N LYS A 5 28.23 11.82 36.28
CA LYS A 5 26.96 12.01 35.55
C LYS A 5 27.18 12.40 34.09
N GLU A 6 28.10 13.32 33.82
CA GLU A 6 28.42 13.74 32.44
C GLU A 6 29.12 12.61 31.67
N ALA A 7 30.04 11.89 32.31
CA ALA A 7 30.70 10.75 31.70
C ALA A 7 29.71 9.65 31.31
N VAL A 8 28.73 9.35 32.17
CA VAL A 8 27.66 8.38 31.88
C VAL A 8 26.77 8.85 30.73
N THR A 9 26.33 10.11 30.74
CA THR A 9 25.46 10.64 29.67
C THR A 9 26.18 10.65 28.32
N ILE A 10 27.43 11.09 28.28
CA ILE A 10 28.22 11.14 27.03
C ILE A 10 28.52 9.74 26.53
N SER A 11 28.96 8.83 27.40
CA SER A 11 29.28 7.45 27.01
C SER A 11 28.05 6.68 26.53
N LEU A 12 26.88 6.88 27.14
CA LEU A 12 25.63 6.27 26.68
C LEU A 12 25.23 6.79 25.30
N SER A 13 25.28 8.11 25.08
CA SER A 13 24.98 8.71 23.77
C SER A 13 25.93 8.20 22.69
N VAL A 14 27.23 8.14 22.98
CA VAL A 14 28.24 7.59 22.06
C VAL A 14 27.97 6.11 21.78
N ALA A 15 27.65 5.30 22.80
CA ALA A 15 27.34 3.88 22.62
C ALA A 15 26.11 3.67 21.71
N VAL A 16 25.03 4.44 21.90
CA VAL A 16 23.84 4.37 21.05
C VAL A 16 24.16 4.72 19.61
N VAL A 17 24.96 5.77 19.38
CA VAL A 17 25.35 6.19 18.03
C VAL A 17 26.24 5.13 17.36
N ILE A 18 27.23 4.60 18.08
CA ILE A 18 28.09 3.53 17.56
C ILE A 18 27.26 2.30 17.18
N MET A 19 26.34 1.87 18.05
CA MET A 19 25.47 0.73 17.77
C MET A 19 24.57 1.00 16.57
N ALA A 20 23.93 2.16 16.51
CA ALA A 20 23.03 2.52 15.42
C ALA A 20 23.78 2.58 14.08
N GLU A 21 24.89 3.33 14.00
CA GLU A 21 25.68 3.45 12.77
C GLU A 21 26.22 2.10 12.29
N THR A 22 26.73 1.29 13.22
CA THR A 22 27.36 0.02 12.91
C THR A 22 26.34 -1.01 12.42
N LEU A 23 25.27 -1.24 13.19
CA LEU A 23 24.25 -2.23 12.83
C LEU A 23 23.48 -1.83 11.56
N LEU A 24 23.20 -0.54 11.35
CA LEU A 24 22.55 -0.07 10.13
C LEU A 24 23.45 -0.30 8.91
N ALA A 25 24.74 0.03 9.01
CA ALA A 25 25.71 -0.18 7.95
C ALA A 25 25.84 -1.67 7.62
N GLU A 26 26.07 -2.50 8.63
CA GLU A 26 26.24 -3.94 8.47
C GLU A 26 25.01 -4.60 7.86
N ASN A 27 23.80 -4.28 8.35
CA ASN A 27 22.57 -4.79 7.77
C ASN A 27 22.38 -4.37 6.29
N ASN A 28 22.75 -3.14 5.92
CA ASN A 28 22.72 -2.69 4.53
C ASN A 28 23.67 -3.53 3.66
N PHE A 29 24.93 -3.73 4.10
CA PHE A 29 25.89 -4.56 3.38
C PHE A 29 25.49 -6.05 3.32
N ALA A 30 24.86 -6.57 4.37
CA ALA A 30 24.35 -7.94 4.43
C ALA A 30 23.21 -8.19 3.46
N GLN A 31 22.24 -7.27 3.41
CA GLN A 31 21.16 -7.33 2.44
C GLN A 31 21.69 -7.23 1.01
N LYS A 32 22.62 -6.29 0.76
CA LYS A 32 23.24 -6.10 -0.56
C LYS A 32 24.00 -7.34 -1.04
N ASN A 33 24.70 -8.03 -0.14
CA ASN A 33 25.55 -9.19 -0.46
C ASN A 33 24.89 -10.56 -0.17
N GLY A 34 23.65 -10.58 0.32
CA GLY A 34 22.89 -11.81 0.55
C GLY A 34 23.37 -12.68 1.71
N TYR A 35 24.05 -12.13 2.71
CA TYR A 35 24.44 -12.85 3.92
C TYR A 35 23.57 -12.48 5.13
N ARG A 36 23.66 -13.27 6.21
CA ARG A 36 22.92 -13.02 7.46
C ARG A 36 23.86 -12.52 8.54
N ILE A 37 23.38 -11.58 9.33
CA ILE A 37 24.06 -11.07 10.53
C ILE A 37 23.33 -11.57 11.77
N ASN A 38 24.08 -11.71 12.86
CA ASN A 38 23.53 -11.89 14.19
C ASN A 38 23.82 -10.62 15.02
N ASP A 39 22.83 -9.76 15.19
CA ASP A 39 22.99 -8.47 15.86
C ASP A 39 23.56 -8.62 17.29
N ASN A 40 23.18 -9.67 18.02
CA ASN A 40 23.70 -9.92 19.37
C ASN A 40 25.21 -10.22 19.35
N GLN A 41 25.69 -10.90 18.31
CA GLN A 41 27.10 -11.22 18.17
C GLN A 41 27.92 -9.97 17.79
N GLU A 42 27.39 -9.12 16.92
CA GLU A 42 28.05 -7.86 16.55
C GLU A 42 28.10 -6.90 17.74
N ILE A 43 27.00 -6.75 18.49
CA ILE A 43 26.98 -5.95 19.71
C ILE A 43 28.03 -6.44 20.71
N LEU A 44 28.17 -7.76 20.89
CA LEU A 44 29.19 -8.33 21.76
C LEU A 44 30.61 -8.05 21.25
N ALA A 45 30.85 -8.17 19.94
CA ALA A 45 32.14 -7.90 19.32
C ALA A 45 32.58 -6.44 19.51
N PHE A 46 31.69 -5.48 19.23
CA PHE A 46 31.96 -4.06 19.44
C PHE A 46 32.09 -3.68 20.91
N SER A 47 31.32 -4.31 21.79
CA SER A 47 31.44 -4.11 23.25
C SER A 47 32.80 -4.58 23.75
N ALA A 48 33.23 -5.79 23.35
CA ALA A 48 34.54 -6.33 23.71
C ALA A 48 35.69 -5.48 23.10
N GLY A 49 35.56 -5.07 21.84
CA GLY A 49 36.54 -4.22 21.17
C GLY A 49 36.72 -2.86 21.86
N ASN A 50 35.61 -2.18 22.19
CA ASN A 50 35.64 -0.91 22.91
C ASN A 50 36.14 -1.06 24.35
N PHE A 51 35.83 -2.17 25.02
CA PHE A 51 36.36 -2.46 26.35
C PHE A 51 37.90 -2.56 26.33
N VAL A 52 38.46 -3.29 25.35
CA VAL A 52 39.93 -3.37 25.18
C VAL A 52 40.53 -2.02 24.80
N ALA A 53 39.87 -1.27 23.91
CA ALA A 53 40.29 0.06 23.45
C ALA A 53 40.40 1.09 24.60
N ALA A 54 39.55 0.97 25.62
CA ALA A 54 39.58 1.83 26.80
C ALA A 54 40.91 1.73 27.58
N PHE A 55 41.58 0.56 27.56
CA PHE A 55 42.88 0.38 28.24
C PHE A 55 44.07 0.91 27.43
N THR A 56 43.89 1.13 26.12
CA THR A 56 44.96 1.62 25.23
C THR A 56 44.91 3.13 25.01
N GLY A 57 43.96 3.84 25.63
CA GLY A 57 43.72 5.27 25.40
C GLY A 57 43.17 5.58 23.99
N CYS A 58 42.57 4.58 23.33
CA CYS A 58 41.99 4.73 22.00
C CYS A 58 40.61 5.41 22.09
N CYS A 59 40.24 6.18 21.06
CA CYS A 59 38.88 6.68 20.93
C CYS A 59 37.89 5.51 20.72
N PRO A 60 36.61 5.70 21.05
CA PRO A 60 35.58 4.70 20.78
C PRO A 60 35.58 4.25 19.31
N ILE A 61 35.41 2.94 19.10
CA ILE A 61 35.51 2.28 17.79
C ILE A 61 34.11 1.94 17.29
N ASN A 62 33.84 2.21 16.01
CA ASN A 62 32.61 1.86 15.30
C ASN A 62 32.88 1.12 13.97
N GLY A 63 31.82 0.57 13.39
CA GLY A 63 31.80 0.08 12.01
C GLY A 63 31.95 1.25 11.04
N SER A 64 32.88 1.14 10.08
CA SER A 64 33.21 2.24 9.17
C SER A 64 32.61 2.00 7.78
N VAL A 65 31.50 2.67 7.48
CA VAL A 65 30.82 2.60 6.16
C VAL A 65 31.79 2.85 5.02
N SER A 66 32.61 3.90 5.12
CA SER A 66 33.57 4.28 4.08
C SER A 66 34.63 3.20 3.83
N ARG A 67 35.24 2.63 4.89
CA ARG A 67 36.25 1.58 4.75
C ARG A 67 35.66 0.28 4.23
N THR A 68 34.46 -0.09 4.69
CA THR A 68 33.76 -1.29 4.22
C THR A 68 33.34 -1.14 2.75
N ALA A 69 32.82 0.02 2.35
CA ALA A 69 32.48 0.31 0.96
C ALA A 69 33.72 0.23 0.04
N MET A 70 34.86 0.79 0.46
CA MET A 70 36.11 0.62 -0.29
C MET A 70 36.55 -0.85 -0.35
N GLY A 71 36.48 -1.58 0.77
CA GLY A 71 36.78 -3.01 0.79
C GLY A 71 35.93 -3.80 -0.20
N GLU A 72 34.64 -3.49 -0.30
CA GLU A 72 33.70 -4.09 -1.25
C GLU A 72 34.06 -3.74 -2.72
N GLN A 73 34.42 -2.49 -3.00
CA GLN A 73 34.89 -2.05 -4.34
C GLN A 73 36.13 -2.85 -4.80
N TYR A 74 37.03 -3.18 -3.87
CA TYR A 74 38.21 -4.01 -4.14
C TYR A 74 37.94 -5.52 -3.95
N GLN A 75 36.68 -5.95 -3.88
CA GLN A 75 36.25 -7.35 -3.77
C GLN A 75 36.77 -8.08 -2.52
N GLY A 76 36.96 -7.37 -1.41
CA GLY A 76 37.28 -7.97 -0.11
C GLY A 76 36.12 -8.80 0.43
N ARG A 77 36.32 -10.11 0.62
CA ARG A 77 35.26 -11.04 1.04
C ARG A 77 35.45 -11.69 2.42
N THR A 78 36.60 -11.48 3.06
CA THR A 78 36.93 -12.16 4.33
C THR A 78 37.44 -11.18 5.38
N GLN A 79 37.29 -11.52 6.65
CA GLN A 79 37.80 -10.75 7.80
C GLN A 79 39.34 -10.58 7.80
N LEU A 80 40.06 -11.37 6.98
CA LEU A 80 41.51 -11.20 6.78
C LEU A 80 41.86 -9.81 6.24
N THR A 81 40.96 -9.17 5.50
CA THR A 81 41.17 -7.79 5.02
C THR A 81 41.38 -6.82 6.18
N GLY A 82 40.60 -6.95 7.26
CA GLY A 82 40.73 -6.14 8.47
C GLY A 82 42.02 -6.40 9.22
N ILE A 83 42.43 -7.66 9.35
CA ILE A 83 43.69 -8.04 10.01
C ILE A 83 44.90 -7.51 9.25
N VAL A 84 44.93 -7.70 7.92
CA VAL A 84 46.02 -7.19 7.06
C VAL A 84 46.05 -5.67 7.08
N ALA A 85 44.90 -4.99 7.06
CA ALA A 85 44.82 -3.54 7.19
C ALA A 85 45.33 -3.04 8.55
N GLY A 86 44.98 -3.73 9.64
CA GLY A 86 45.49 -3.40 10.98
C GLY A 86 47.01 -3.58 11.09
N GLY A 87 47.52 -4.71 10.58
CA GLY A 87 48.96 -4.99 10.57
C GLY A 87 49.75 -4.01 9.71
N SER A 88 49.25 -3.68 8.51
CA SER A 88 49.90 -2.69 7.65
C SER A 88 49.89 -1.28 8.26
N MET A 89 48.82 -0.92 8.97
CA MET A 89 48.74 0.34 9.72
C MET A 89 49.78 0.40 10.83
N ILE A 90 50.02 -0.69 11.57
CA ILE A 90 51.09 -0.75 12.60
C ILE A 90 52.47 -0.54 11.96
N VAL A 91 52.76 -1.24 10.86
CA VAL A 91 54.06 -1.10 10.16
C VAL A 91 54.26 0.32 9.64
N LEU A 92 53.23 0.91 9.02
CA LEU A 92 53.27 2.29 8.52
C LEU A 92 53.45 3.31 9.64
N LEU A 93 52.80 3.13 10.80
CA LEU A 93 52.95 4.07 11.92
C LEU A 93 54.33 3.98 12.57
N LEU A 94 54.97 2.80 12.60
CA LEU A 94 56.31 2.61 13.16
C LEU A 94 57.43 3.05 12.21
N CYS A 95 57.29 2.82 10.90
CA CYS A 95 58.34 3.08 9.92
C CYS A 95 58.11 4.32 9.05
N GLY A 96 56.84 4.71 8.85
CA GLY A 96 56.42 5.71 7.85
C GLY A 96 55.89 7.02 8.42
N THR A 97 55.88 7.21 9.74
CA THR A 97 55.37 8.43 10.41
C THR A 97 56.00 9.71 9.87
N GLY A 98 57.31 9.68 9.62
CA GLY A 98 58.04 10.82 9.05
C GLY A 98 57.58 11.19 7.63
N PHE A 99 57.13 10.21 6.83
CA PHE A 99 56.64 10.45 5.47
C PHE A 99 55.20 10.99 5.47
N ILE A 100 54.36 10.52 6.40
CA ILE A 100 52.96 10.96 6.52
C ILE A 100 52.85 12.46 6.74
N GLY A 101 53.82 13.08 7.43
CA GLY A 101 53.86 14.52 7.65
C GLY A 101 53.98 15.37 6.38
N TYR A 102 54.40 14.78 5.25
CA TYR A 102 54.53 15.49 3.97
C TYR A 102 53.26 15.43 3.10
N LEU A 103 52.24 14.67 3.51
CA LEU A 103 50.99 14.53 2.73
C LEU A 103 50.19 15.84 2.76
N PRO A 104 49.92 16.47 1.61
CA PRO A 104 49.10 17.67 1.56
C PRO A 104 47.65 17.35 1.96
N VAL A 105 47.05 18.21 2.78
CA VAL A 105 45.63 18.12 3.18
C VAL A 105 44.68 17.94 1.98
N PRO A 106 44.85 18.61 0.82
CA PRO A 106 43.97 18.40 -0.34
C PRO A 106 43.94 16.95 -0.85
N VAL A 107 45.05 16.22 -0.75
CA VAL A 107 45.13 14.82 -1.18
C VAL A 107 44.31 13.94 -0.23
N LEU A 108 44.41 14.16 1.07
CA LEU A 108 43.62 13.46 2.08
C LEU A 108 42.11 13.73 1.89
N THR A 109 41.74 14.99 1.64
CA THR A 109 40.35 15.37 1.36
C THR A 109 39.81 14.68 0.10
N ALA A 110 40.60 14.61 -0.98
CA ALA A 110 40.20 13.94 -2.21
C ALA A 110 39.95 12.44 -2.00
N ILE A 111 40.80 11.77 -1.20
CA ILE A 111 40.63 10.35 -0.84
C ILE A 111 39.31 10.14 -0.08
N VAL A 112 39.01 11.00 0.91
CA VAL A 112 37.77 10.90 1.69
C VAL A 112 36.54 11.13 0.82
N ILE A 113 36.54 12.18 -0.03
CA ILE A 113 35.43 12.45 -0.96
C ILE A 113 35.22 11.27 -1.90
N SER A 114 36.30 10.75 -2.49
CA SER A 114 36.22 9.60 -3.40
C SER A 114 35.62 8.36 -2.73
N ALA A 115 35.96 8.10 -1.47
CA ALA A 115 35.43 6.98 -0.71
C ALA A 115 33.94 7.15 -0.34
N LEU A 116 33.46 8.39 -0.17
CA LEU A 116 32.08 8.68 0.22
C LEU A 116 31.12 8.81 -0.96
N LEU A 117 31.58 9.18 -2.16
CA LEU A 117 30.73 9.32 -3.35
C LEU A 117 29.95 8.04 -3.69
N GLY A 118 30.53 6.86 -3.42
CA GLY A 118 29.86 5.57 -3.65
C GLY A 118 28.86 5.18 -2.56
N ALA A 119 28.87 5.85 -1.41
CA ALA A 119 28.00 5.57 -0.26
C ALA A 119 26.74 6.47 -0.23
N THR A 120 26.70 7.54 -1.01
CA THR A 120 25.54 8.44 -1.06
C THR A 120 24.42 7.89 -1.95
N GLU A 121 23.26 7.61 -1.37
CA GLU A 121 22.09 7.07 -2.07
C GLU A 121 21.08 8.18 -2.44
N PHE A 122 21.42 9.05 -3.39
CA PHE A 122 20.51 10.15 -3.81
C PHE A 122 19.17 9.66 -4.38
N GLU A 123 19.15 8.47 -5.00
CA GLU A 123 17.93 7.86 -5.52
C GLU A 123 16.91 7.55 -4.41
N LEU A 124 17.39 7.16 -3.22
CA LEU A 124 16.54 6.88 -2.07
C LEU A 124 15.75 8.13 -1.64
N ALA A 125 16.40 9.30 -1.60
CA ALA A 125 15.75 10.56 -1.25
C ALA A 125 14.61 10.91 -2.23
N VAL A 126 14.84 10.73 -3.53
CA VAL A 126 13.80 10.96 -4.57
C VAL A 126 12.65 9.96 -4.41
N ARG A 127 12.96 8.69 -4.13
CA ARG A 127 11.95 7.65 -3.93
C ARG A 127 11.10 7.94 -2.70
N LEU A 128 11.71 8.32 -1.58
CA LEU A 128 11.00 8.70 -0.36
C LEU A 128 10.05 9.87 -0.62
N PHE A 129 10.50 10.92 -1.32
CA PHE A 129 9.66 12.07 -1.65
C PHE A 129 8.41 11.69 -2.49
N LYS A 130 8.53 10.69 -3.37
CA LYS A 130 7.41 10.19 -4.19
C LYS A 130 6.46 9.28 -3.41
N VAL A 131 6.98 8.44 -2.51
CA VAL A 131 6.22 7.39 -1.83
C VAL A 131 5.58 7.90 -0.53
N SER A 132 6.32 8.60 0.32
CA SER A 132 5.86 9.02 1.63
C SER A 132 6.45 10.36 2.04
N ARG A 133 5.58 11.38 2.13
CA ARG A 133 5.97 12.70 2.62
C ARG A 133 6.43 12.65 4.08
N THR A 134 5.84 11.79 4.91
CA THR A 134 6.23 11.68 6.33
C THR A 134 7.63 11.08 6.45
N GLU A 135 7.94 10.01 5.72
CA GLU A 135 9.28 9.41 5.72
C GLU A 135 10.33 10.38 5.14
N CYS A 136 9.96 11.16 4.12
CA CYS A 136 10.83 12.22 3.59
C CYS A 136 11.12 13.32 4.62
N LEU A 137 10.15 13.69 5.47
CA LEU A 137 10.36 14.67 6.54
C LEU A 137 11.27 14.11 7.64
N ILE A 138 11.16 12.82 7.98
CA ILE A 138 12.05 12.16 8.93
C ILE A 138 13.48 12.16 8.38
N PHE A 139 13.65 11.79 7.10
CA PHE A 139 14.94 11.84 6.42
C PHE A 139 15.55 13.24 6.42
N ALA A 140 14.77 14.27 6.03
CA ALA A 140 15.24 15.65 6.05
C ALA A 140 15.59 16.13 7.46
N GLY A 141 14.76 15.78 8.46
CA GLY A 141 15.00 16.10 9.86
C GLY A 141 16.30 15.49 10.40
N ALA A 142 16.56 14.22 10.09
CA ALA A 142 17.82 13.56 10.44
C ALA A 142 19.01 14.19 9.70
N PHE A 143 18.88 14.46 8.40
CA PHE A 143 19.92 15.08 7.58
C PHE A 143 20.33 16.47 8.11
N PHE A 144 19.37 17.37 8.28
CA PHE A 144 19.63 18.71 8.82
C PHE A 144 20.03 18.66 10.29
N GLY A 145 19.52 17.68 11.05
CA GLY A 145 19.97 17.41 12.41
C GLY A 145 21.46 17.11 12.48
N VAL A 146 21.97 16.21 11.63
CA VAL A 146 23.41 15.92 11.56
C VAL A 146 24.19 17.14 11.07
N LEU A 147 23.70 17.82 10.04
CA LEU A 147 24.39 18.96 9.41
C LEU A 147 24.59 20.14 10.38
N PHE A 148 23.58 20.48 11.18
CA PHE A 148 23.61 21.67 12.05
C PHE A 148 23.92 21.37 13.52
N LEU A 149 23.53 20.20 14.04
CA LEU A 149 23.63 19.86 15.46
C LEU A 149 24.69 18.78 15.74
N GLY A 150 25.33 18.26 14.69
CA GLY A 150 26.32 17.18 14.76
C GLY A 150 25.69 15.80 14.75
N THR A 151 26.53 14.78 14.52
CA THR A 151 26.12 13.40 14.28
C THR A 151 25.27 12.82 15.39
N ILE A 152 25.68 13.00 16.66
CA ILE A 152 24.99 12.43 17.82
C ILE A 152 23.54 12.96 17.90
N ASN A 153 23.37 14.28 17.85
CA ASN A 153 22.05 14.90 17.95
C ASN A 153 21.19 14.58 16.72
N GLY A 154 21.77 14.58 15.52
CA GLY A 154 21.06 14.26 14.29
C GLY A 154 20.51 12.82 14.27
N VAL A 155 21.32 11.84 14.70
CA VAL A 155 20.88 10.44 14.82
C VAL A 155 19.75 10.31 15.84
N LEU A 156 19.87 10.95 17.02
CA LEU A 156 18.82 10.93 18.04
C LEU A 156 17.50 11.53 17.53
N ILE A 157 17.56 12.65 16.80
CA ILE A 157 16.39 13.26 16.16
C ILE A 157 15.75 12.27 15.18
N GLY A 158 16.54 11.63 14.32
CA GLY A 158 16.05 10.63 13.37
C GLY A 158 15.35 9.45 14.06
N ILE A 159 15.94 8.94 15.14
CA ILE A 159 15.37 7.86 15.96
C ILE A 159 14.04 8.30 16.56
N ILE A 160 13.99 9.45 17.24
CA ILE A 160 12.77 9.95 17.89
C ILE A 160 11.65 10.19 16.87
N LEU A 161 11.96 10.80 15.72
CA LEU A 161 10.99 11.04 14.65
C LEU A 161 10.46 9.72 14.07
N SER A 162 11.34 8.73 13.85
CA SER A 162 10.96 7.40 13.37
C SER A 162 10.04 6.66 14.34
N PHE A 163 10.37 6.67 15.63
CA PHE A 163 9.52 6.08 16.68
C PHE A 163 8.18 6.81 16.79
N THR A 164 8.18 8.13 16.71
CA THR A 164 6.95 8.94 16.76
C THR A 164 6.02 8.59 15.59
N GLU A 165 6.55 8.53 14.38
CA GLU A 165 5.76 8.15 13.19
C GLU A 165 5.26 6.70 13.28
N MET A 166 6.08 5.77 13.77
CA MET A 166 5.66 4.39 14.01
C MET A 166 4.48 4.33 14.98
N ILE A 167 4.51 5.09 16.08
CA ILE A 167 3.43 5.16 17.05
C ILE A 167 2.16 5.75 16.41
N ILE A 168 2.29 6.87 15.68
CA ILE A 168 1.16 7.52 15.00
C ILE A 168 0.51 6.57 13.98
N ARG A 169 1.32 5.90 13.16
CA ARG A 169 0.87 4.95 12.14
C ARG A 169 0.16 3.75 12.77
N THR A 170 0.69 3.24 13.89
CA THR A 170 0.09 2.12 14.61
C THR A 170 -1.21 2.52 15.32
N ALA A 171 -1.30 3.77 15.78
CA ALA A 171 -2.51 4.34 16.39
C ALA A 171 -3.64 4.65 15.40
N LYS A 172 -3.34 4.76 14.10
CA LYS A 172 -4.31 5.04 13.02
C LYS A 172 -4.31 3.92 11.98
N PRO A 173 -4.79 2.73 12.32
CA PRO A 173 -4.78 1.60 11.41
C PRO A 173 -5.77 1.75 10.26
N ALA A 174 -5.61 0.91 9.25
CA ALA A 174 -6.58 0.79 8.17
C ALA A 174 -7.94 0.35 8.72
N ARG A 175 -8.99 1.04 8.28
CA ARG A 175 -10.35 0.90 8.78
C ARG A 175 -11.34 1.20 7.66
N CYS A 176 -12.43 0.45 7.60
CA CYS A 176 -13.46 0.65 6.61
C CYS A 176 -14.83 0.20 7.09
N PHE A 177 -15.86 0.73 6.45
CA PHE A 177 -17.22 0.25 6.60
C PHE A 177 -17.51 -0.75 5.49
N LEU A 178 -18.11 -1.88 5.83
CA LEU A 178 -18.33 -2.96 4.88
C LEU A 178 -19.77 -2.94 4.36
N GLY A 179 -19.88 -3.31 3.09
CA GLY A 179 -21.15 -3.56 2.40
C GLY A 179 -21.09 -4.82 1.57
N ILE A 180 -22.16 -5.03 0.81
CA ILE A 180 -22.30 -6.15 -0.11
C ILE A 180 -22.65 -5.61 -1.48
N GLN A 181 -22.03 -6.19 -2.50
CA GLN A 181 -22.48 -6.00 -3.86
C GLN A 181 -23.68 -6.91 -4.15
N PRO A 182 -24.75 -6.40 -4.80
CA PRO A 182 -25.93 -7.19 -5.13
C PRO A 182 -25.59 -8.49 -5.88
N GLY A 183 -26.13 -9.61 -5.41
CA GLY A 183 -25.89 -10.95 -5.97
C GLY A 183 -24.59 -11.63 -5.52
N HIS A 184 -23.70 -10.92 -4.81
CA HIS A 184 -22.46 -11.47 -4.25
C HIS A 184 -22.62 -11.83 -2.76
N ARG A 185 -21.69 -12.66 -2.27
CA ARG A 185 -21.75 -13.21 -0.90
C ARG A 185 -20.71 -12.59 0.04
N HIS A 186 -19.73 -11.87 -0.49
CA HIS A 186 -18.59 -11.36 0.24
C HIS A 186 -18.82 -9.91 0.69
N PHE A 187 -18.28 -9.58 1.86
CA PHE A 187 -18.26 -8.21 2.36
C PHE A 187 -17.03 -7.48 1.81
N ARG A 188 -17.24 -6.27 1.29
CA ARG A 188 -16.22 -5.41 0.70
C ARG A 188 -16.32 -4.01 1.27
N ASP A 189 -15.24 -3.22 1.17
CA ASP A 189 -15.28 -1.82 1.60
C ASP A 189 -16.31 -1.04 0.78
N LEU A 190 -17.19 -0.27 1.42
CA LEU A 190 -18.13 0.62 0.74
C LEU A 190 -17.43 1.64 -0.18
N LYS A 191 -16.15 1.91 0.05
CA LYS A 191 -15.34 2.81 -0.77
C LYS A 191 -14.71 2.14 -1.99
N GLU A 192 -14.73 0.81 -2.10
CA GLU A 192 -14.16 0.08 -3.25
C GLU A 192 -14.93 0.34 -4.56
N GLY A 193 -16.23 0.66 -4.49
CA GLY A 193 -17.04 0.92 -5.67
C GLY A 193 -18.47 1.32 -5.38
N SER A 194 -19.09 2.06 -6.31
CA SER A 194 -20.46 2.57 -6.19
C SER A 194 -21.53 1.47 -6.20
N GLN A 195 -21.17 0.26 -6.62
CA GLN A 195 -22.02 -0.94 -6.65
C GLN A 195 -22.08 -1.68 -5.30
N ILE A 196 -21.36 -1.23 -4.28
CA ILE A 196 -21.32 -1.86 -2.96
C ILE A 196 -22.24 -1.09 -2.03
N HIS A 197 -23.23 -1.79 -1.46
CA HIS A 197 -24.27 -1.18 -0.65
C HIS A 197 -24.21 -1.69 0.79
N ALA A 198 -24.50 -0.81 1.74
CA ALA A 198 -24.63 -1.20 3.14
C ALA A 198 -25.86 -2.10 3.34
N ILE A 199 -25.84 -2.94 4.38
CA ILE A 199 -27.02 -3.71 4.78
C ILE A 199 -27.96 -2.77 5.55
N GLU A 200 -29.24 -2.80 5.22
CA GLU A 200 -30.23 -1.92 5.84
C GLU A 200 -30.29 -2.11 7.36
N GLY A 201 -30.14 -1.02 8.11
CA GLY A 201 -30.15 -1.01 9.58
C GLY A 201 -28.95 -1.70 10.27
N VAL A 202 -27.91 -2.11 9.53
CA VAL A 202 -26.72 -2.76 10.08
C VAL A 202 -25.45 -2.01 9.69
N LEU A 203 -24.70 -1.55 10.69
CA LEU A 203 -23.37 -0.98 10.51
C LEU A 203 -22.32 -2.09 10.65
N ILE A 204 -21.56 -2.38 9.59
CA ILE A 204 -20.44 -3.32 9.66
C ILE A 204 -19.14 -2.52 9.56
N TYR A 205 -18.30 -2.59 10.59
CA TYR A 205 -17.06 -1.83 10.70
C TYR A 205 -15.88 -2.78 10.87
N ARG A 206 -14.90 -2.68 9.96
CA ARG A 206 -13.65 -3.45 10.02
C ARG A 206 -12.53 -2.62 10.60
N PHE A 207 -11.88 -3.17 11.61
CA PHE A 207 -10.70 -2.57 12.25
C PHE A 207 -9.48 -3.46 12.06
N SER A 208 -8.45 -2.96 11.36
CA SER A 208 -7.34 -3.79 10.86
C SER A 208 -6.06 -3.69 11.71
N SER A 209 -6.18 -3.67 13.04
CA SER A 209 -5.03 -3.66 13.97
C SER A 209 -5.44 -4.11 15.37
N ASN A 210 -4.46 -4.45 16.20
CA ASN A 210 -4.65 -4.68 17.63
C ASN A 210 -5.32 -3.49 18.30
N LEU A 211 -6.13 -3.76 19.33
CA LEU A 211 -6.80 -2.72 20.11
C LEU A 211 -5.99 -2.39 21.36
N PHE A 212 -5.66 -1.12 21.53
CA PHE A 212 -4.93 -0.65 22.70
C PHE A 212 -5.29 0.80 23.01
N PHE A 213 -4.79 1.32 24.13
CA PHE A 213 -5.15 2.64 24.66
C PHE A 213 -5.07 3.78 23.63
N ALA A 214 -4.13 3.73 22.67
CA ALA A 214 -3.92 4.82 21.73
C ALA A 214 -4.92 4.86 20.57
N ASN A 215 -5.58 3.73 20.25
CA ASN A 215 -6.44 3.63 19.07
C ASN A 215 -7.89 3.25 19.36
N ILE A 216 -8.23 2.79 20.57
CA ILE A 216 -9.62 2.43 20.91
C ILE A 216 -10.59 3.61 20.75
N GLN A 217 -10.15 4.82 21.07
CA GLN A 217 -10.94 6.04 20.91
C GLN A 217 -11.32 6.31 19.44
N VAL A 218 -10.48 5.87 18.51
CA VAL A 218 -10.74 5.98 17.06
C VAL A 218 -11.88 5.06 16.66
N LEU A 219 -11.86 3.80 17.13
CA LEU A 219 -12.92 2.84 16.90
C LEU A 219 -14.26 3.32 17.46
N GLU A 220 -14.27 3.83 18.70
CA GLU A 220 -15.48 4.35 19.33
C GLU A 220 -16.07 5.51 18.53
N ARG A 221 -15.24 6.50 18.18
CA ARG A 221 -15.70 7.68 17.41
C ARG A 221 -16.25 7.28 16.05
N ASP A 222 -15.58 6.38 15.33
CA ASP A 222 -16.06 5.96 14.03
C ASP A 222 -17.42 5.27 14.10
N ILE A 223 -17.60 4.40 15.08
CA ILE A 223 -18.87 3.71 15.28
C ILE A 223 -19.93 4.75 15.65
N GLU A 224 -19.67 5.63 16.63
CA GLU A 224 -20.61 6.65 17.09
C GLU A 224 -21.00 7.64 15.99
N ASP A 225 -20.04 8.13 15.20
CA ASP A 225 -20.26 9.08 14.10
C ASP A 225 -21.03 8.44 12.93
N ALA A 226 -20.90 7.13 12.75
CA ALA A 226 -21.60 6.39 11.70
C ALA A 226 -22.98 5.84 12.13
N LEU A 227 -23.37 5.98 13.40
CA LEU A 227 -24.70 5.58 13.86
C LEU A 227 -25.78 6.46 13.23
N GLN A 228 -26.79 5.81 12.62
CA GLN A 228 -27.99 6.45 12.11
C GLN A 228 -29.19 6.15 13.02
N LYS A 229 -30.29 6.91 12.88
CA LYS A 229 -31.50 6.74 13.72
C LYS A 229 -32.16 5.38 13.57
N ASP A 230 -32.00 4.76 12.42
CA ASP A 230 -32.52 3.45 12.02
C ASP A 230 -31.51 2.31 12.23
N THR A 231 -30.32 2.60 12.78
CA THR A 231 -29.32 1.58 13.07
C THR A 231 -29.82 0.64 14.17
N LYS A 232 -30.03 -0.63 13.80
CA LYS A 232 -30.48 -1.70 14.71
C LYS A 232 -29.30 -2.48 15.27
N ALA A 233 -28.18 -2.53 14.54
CA ALA A 233 -27.01 -3.26 14.98
C ALA A 233 -25.68 -2.71 14.45
N VAL A 234 -24.63 -3.00 15.22
CA VAL A 234 -23.24 -2.76 14.89
C VAL A 234 -22.50 -4.09 14.92
N ILE A 235 -21.81 -4.42 13.85
CA ILE A 235 -20.93 -5.59 13.74
C ILE A 235 -19.50 -5.09 13.58
N LEU A 236 -18.67 -5.35 14.58
CA LEU A 236 -17.22 -5.18 14.51
C LEU A 236 -16.61 -6.41 13.84
N ASP A 237 -16.09 -6.24 12.62
CA ASP A 237 -15.18 -7.19 11.98
C ASP A 237 -13.79 -7.00 12.61
N ALA A 238 -13.48 -7.94 13.51
CA ALA A 238 -12.27 -7.99 14.32
C ALA A 238 -11.21 -8.93 13.74
N SER A 239 -11.28 -9.24 12.43
CA SER A 239 -10.29 -10.07 11.74
C SER A 239 -8.85 -9.55 11.84
N GLY A 240 -8.67 -8.23 11.94
CA GLY A 240 -7.36 -7.60 12.13
C GLY A 240 -6.97 -7.36 13.59
N ILE A 241 -7.83 -7.69 14.56
CA ILE A 241 -7.54 -7.55 15.99
C ILE A 241 -6.93 -8.85 16.49
N GLY A 242 -5.60 -8.87 16.64
CA GLY A 242 -4.88 -10.02 17.19
C GLY A 242 -4.82 -10.02 18.72
N SER A 243 -4.71 -8.83 19.33
CA SER A 243 -4.63 -8.66 20.77
C SER A 243 -5.34 -7.40 21.27
N MET A 244 -5.65 -7.39 22.56
CA MET A 244 -6.27 -6.26 23.26
C MET A 244 -5.62 -5.98 24.62
N ASP A 245 -5.41 -4.69 24.95
CA ASP A 245 -4.99 -4.27 26.29
C ASP A 245 -6.18 -4.01 27.23
N ILE A 246 -5.91 -3.83 28.52
CA ILE A 246 -6.96 -3.62 29.55
C ILE A 246 -7.77 -2.35 29.31
N THR A 247 -7.11 -1.25 28.91
CA THR A 247 -7.77 0.02 28.64
C THR A 247 -8.74 -0.10 27.46
N ALA A 248 -8.33 -0.78 26.39
CA ALA A 248 -9.17 -1.03 25.24
C ALA A 248 -10.34 -1.95 25.56
N ALA A 249 -10.13 -2.96 26.42
CA ALA A 249 -11.21 -3.83 26.89
C ALA A 249 -12.27 -3.05 27.69
N ASP A 250 -11.86 -2.23 28.66
CA ASP A 250 -12.80 -1.43 29.48
C ASP A 250 -13.63 -0.46 28.62
N ARG A 251 -12.98 0.15 27.62
CA ARG A 251 -13.63 1.06 26.66
C ARG A 251 -14.56 0.32 25.71
N LEU A 252 -14.15 -0.83 25.18
CA LEU A 252 -15.03 -1.70 24.37
C LEU A 252 -16.25 -2.16 25.16
N GLY A 253 -16.08 -2.53 26.44
CA GLY A 253 -17.18 -2.87 27.34
C GLY A 253 -18.13 -1.69 27.57
N SER A 254 -17.58 -0.49 27.73
CA SER A 254 -18.37 0.75 27.86
C SER A 254 -19.17 1.05 26.59
N LEU A 255 -18.55 0.91 25.41
CA LEU A 255 -19.21 1.05 24.12
C LEU A 255 -20.34 0.03 23.96
N TYR A 256 -20.08 -1.25 24.31
CA TYR A 256 -21.08 -2.31 24.30
C TYR A 256 -22.32 -1.96 25.12
N GLN A 257 -22.11 -1.52 26.37
CA GLN A 257 -23.22 -1.13 27.25
C GLN A 257 -23.96 0.13 26.76
N SER A 258 -23.23 1.10 26.17
CA SER A 258 -23.81 2.30 25.57
C SER A 258 -24.74 1.96 24.41
N LEU A 259 -24.29 1.08 23.49
CA LEU A 259 -25.09 0.61 22.36
C LEU A 259 -26.31 -0.19 22.84
N LYS A 260 -26.12 -1.09 23.83
CA LYS A 260 -27.21 -1.87 24.44
C LYS A 260 -28.30 -0.97 25.04
N LYS A 261 -27.92 0.11 25.73
CA LYS A 261 -28.86 1.12 26.27
C LYS A 261 -29.63 1.87 25.19
N LYS A 262 -29.04 2.07 24.00
CA LYS A 262 -29.70 2.66 22.83
C LYS A 262 -30.59 1.65 22.08
N GLY A 263 -30.68 0.40 22.53
CA GLY A 263 -31.42 -0.67 21.84
C GLY A 263 -30.70 -1.23 20.60
N ILE A 264 -29.42 -0.89 20.43
CA ILE A 264 -28.59 -1.31 19.29
C ILE A 264 -27.83 -2.58 19.69
N ARG A 265 -27.97 -3.65 18.90
CA ARG A 265 -27.20 -4.89 19.14
C ARG A 265 -25.77 -4.72 18.67
N PHE A 266 -24.81 -5.07 19.52
CA PHE A 266 -23.39 -5.08 19.15
C PHE A 266 -22.89 -6.52 19.01
N TYR A 267 -22.16 -6.78 17.92
CA TYR A 267 -21.48 -8.05 17.70
C TYR A 267 -20.00 -7.85 17.39
N MET A 268 -19.16 -8.74 17.90
CA MET A 268 -17.76 -8.87 17.53
C MET A 268 -17.56 -10.18 16.75
N THR A 269 -16.90 -10.10 15.58
CA THR A 269 -16.83 -11.19 14.61
C THR A 269 -15.47 -11.35 13.95
N GLU A 270 -15.21 -12.51 13.32
CA GLU A 270 -14.02 -12.80 12.49
C GLU A 270 -12.65 -12.77 13.22
N HIS A 271 -12.62 -12.58 14.54
CA HIS A 271 -11.38 -12.57 15.32
C HIS A 271 -10.79 -13.97 15.55
N ILE A 272 -9.49 -13.98 15.84
CA ILE A 272 -8.75 -15.20 16.20
C ILE A 272 -9.15 -15.74 17.59
N ALA A 273 -8.93 -17.04 17.81
CA ALA A 273 -9.34 -17.72 19.02
C ALA A 273 -8.68 -17.15 20.30
N GLU A 274 -7.42 -16.74 20.23
CA GLU A 274 -6.66 -16.19 21.36
C GLU A 274 -7.35 -14.94 21.95
N LEU A 275 -7.97 -14.13 21.11
CA LEU A 275 -8.68 -12.94 21.56
C LEU A 275 -9.89 -13.29 22.45
N ASN A 276 -10.51 -14.46 22.30
CA ASN A 276 -11.54 -14.92 23.23
C ASN A 276 -10.98 -15.21 24.63
N GLU A 277 -9.74 -15.70 24.73
CA GLU A 277 -9.09 -15.88 26.02
C GLU A 277 -8.81 -14.54 26.69
N GLN A 278 -8.36 -13.56 25.90
CA GLN A 278 -8.14 -12.20 26.38
C GLN A 278 -9.45 -11.55 26.83
N LEU A 279 -10.54 -11.66 26.06
CA LEU A 279 -11.86 -11.17 26.48
C LEU A 279 -12.28 -11.71 27.85
N ARG A 280 -12.09 -13.02 28.10
CA ARG A 280 -12.41 -13.63 29.41
C ARG A 280 -11.50 -13.11 30.52
N LYS A 281 -10.19 -13.02 30.27
CA LYS A 281 -9.21 -12.53 31.26
C LYS A 281 -9.38 -11.04 31.59
N LEU A 282 -9.83 -10.24 30.62
CA LEU A 282 -10.04 -8.80 30.73
C LEU A 282 -11.47 -8.42 31.16
N GLY A 283 -12.29 -9.38 31.62
CA GLY A 283 -13.61 -9.10 32.19
C GLY A 283 -14.76 -8.94 31.18
N LEU A 284 -14.52 -9.15 29.89
CA LEU A 284 -15.52 -9.09 28.81
C LEU A 284 -16.13 -10.47 28.47
N GLY A 285 -15.92 -11.49 29.32
CA GLY A 285 -16.44 -12.85 29.10
C GLY A 285 -17.97 -12.90 28.93
N TYR A 286 -18.69 -12.00 29.60
CA TYR A 286 -20.15 -11.89 29.49
C TYR A 286 -20.61 -11.60 28.05
N MET A 287 -19.81 -10.94 27.21
CA MET A 287 -20.18 -10.69 25.81
C MET A 287 -20.25 -12.01 25.01
N ILE A 288 -19.45 -13.00 25.39
CA ILE A 288 -19.47 -14.33 24.78
C ILE A 288 -20.74 -15.07 25.24
N GLU A 289 -21.04 -15.03 26.53
CA GLU A 289 -22.20 -15.69 27.16
C GLU A 289 -23.53 -15.10 26.67
N GLU A 290 -23.62 -13.77 26.52
CA GLU A 290 -24.78 -13.05 25.97
C GLU A 290 -24.92 -13.24 24.45
N GLY A 291 -23.91 -13.85 23.81
CA GLY A 291 -23.92 -14.16 22.39
C GLY A 291 -23.58 -12.99 21.45
N SER A 292 -22.99 -11.92 21.99
CA SER A 292 -22.46 -10.80 21.21
C SER A 292 -21.12 -11.11 20.54
N VAL A 293 -20.48 -12.22 20.88
CA VAL A 293 -19.27 -12.69 20.20
C VAL A 293 -19.62 -13.85 19.27
N ARG A 294 -19.38 -13.69 17.97
CA ARG A 294 -19.70 -14.68 16.93
C ARG A 294 -18.51 -14.96 16.05
N ARG A 295 -18.50 -16.16 15.45
CA ARG A 295 -17.37 -16.56 14.59
C ARG A 295 -17.32 -15.78 13.30
N THR A 296 -18.48 -15.51 12.68
CA THR A 296 -18.55 -14.82 11.39
C THR A 296 -19.63 -13.75 11.36
N ILE A 297 -19.48 -12.77 10.47
CA ILE A 297 -20.49 -11.73 10.23
C ILE A 297 -21.84 -12.35 9.85
N HIS A 298 -21.83 -13.43 9.06
CA HIS A 298 -23.06 -14.10 8.64
C HIS A 298 -23.86 -14.70 9.81
N ILE A 299 -23.19 -15.20 10.85
CA ILE A 299 -23.87 -15.72 12.04
C ILE A 299 -24.47 -14.57 12.84
N ALA A 300 -23.75 -13.46 13.01
CA ALA A 300 -24.27 -12.26 13.66
C ALA A 300 -25.51 -11.70 12.94
N LEU A 301 -25.51 -11.66 11.60
CA LEU A 301 -26.68 -11.28 10.80
C LEU A 301 -27.86 -12.25 11.01
N LYS A 302 -27.59 -13.56 11.06
CA LYS A 302 -28.62 -14.58 11.27
C LYS A 302 -29.30 -14.44 12.64
N ASP A 303 -28.56 -14.07 13.68
CA ASP A 303 -29.10 -13.82 15.04
C ASP A 303 -30.05 -12.63 15.09
N MET A 304 -30.00 -11.76 14.08
CA MET A 304 -30.91 -10.63 13.88
C MET A 304 -32.03 -10.96 12.90
N GLU A 305 -32.19 -12.22 12.52
CA GLU A 305 -33.15 -12.70 11.52
C GLU A 305 -32.92 -12.13 10.11
N ILE A 306 -31.75 -11.51 9.88
CA ILE A 306 -31.33 -11.00 8.57
C ILE A 306 -30.68 -12.15 7.81
N ARG A 307 -31.42 -12.71 6.84
CA ARG A 307 -30.99 -13.84 6.00
C ARG A 307 -30.63 -13.35 4.60
N ARG A 308 -29.97 -14.24 3.84
CA ARG A 308 -29.68 -13.99 2.42
C ARG A 308 -30.93 -14.23 1.57
N PRO A 309 -31.14 -13.47 0.49
CA PRO A 309 -30.39 -12.27 0.10
C PRO A 309 -30.60 -11.13 1.11
N TYR A 310 -29.52 -10.43 1.47
CA TYR A 310 -29.57 -9.43 2.53
C TYR A 310 -30.26 -8.15 2.03
N PRO A 311 -31.09 -7.48 2.85
CA PRO A 311 -31.69 -6.21 2.48
C PRO A 311 -30.61 -5.14 2.36
N LEU A 312 -30.50 -4.50 1.20
CA LEU A 312 -29.50 -3.47 0.94
C LEU A 312 -30.13 -2.08 1.07
N ALA A 313 -29.37 -1.14 1.63
CA ALA A 313 -29.78 0.25 1.73
C ALA A 313 -29.99 0.87 0.33
N GLY A 314 -30.97 1.76 0.22
CA GLY A 314 -31.30 2.44 -1.04
C GLY A 314 -32.27 1.70 -1.95
N GLY A 315 -32.97 0.67 -1.44
CA GLY A 315 -33.98 -0.08 -2.20
C GLY A 315 -33.41 -0.92 -3.34
N VAL A 316 -32.12 -1.27 -3.25
CA VAL A 316 -31.43 -2.05 -4.28
C VAL A 316 -31.78 -3.52 -4.11
N ASP A 317 -32.26 -4.13 -5.19
CA ASP A 317 -32.56 -5.55 -5.20
C ASP A 317 -31.27 -6.40 -5.14
N ASN A 318 -31.25 -7.36 -4.22
CA ASN A 318 -30.12 -8.24 -3.93
C ASN A 318 -30.38 -9.69 -4.38
N GLU A 319 -31.18 -9.88 -5.42
CA GLU A 319 -31.43 -11.21 -6.00
C GLU A 319 -30.15 -11.91 -6.47
N GLU A 320 -30.17 -13.25 -6.44
CA GLU A 320 -29.04 -14.05 -6.94
C GLU A 320 -28.89 -13.87 -8.46
N ARG A 321 -27.80 -13.20 -8.84
CA ARG A 321 -27.40 -13.03 -10.24
C ARG A 321 -26.89 -14.34 -10.86
N SER A 322 -26.98 -14.45 -12.19
CA SER A 322 -26.46 -15.60 -12.95
C SER A 322 -24.95 -15.82 -12.72
N ALA A 323 -24.49 -17.05 -12.88
CA ALA A 323 -23.09 -17.41 -12.63
C ALA A 323 -22.10 -16.80 -13.65
N SER A 324 -22.56 -16.37 -14.83
CA SER A 324 -21.78 -15.57 -15.78
C SER A 324 -21.58 -14.15 -15.25
N ARG A 325 -22.68 -13.49 -14.85
CA ARG A 325 -22.68 -12.13 -14.31
C ARG A 325 -21.79 -11.98 -13.07
N LYS A 326 -21.84 -12.94 -12.13
CA LYS A 326 -20.95 -12.93 -10.95
C LYS A 326 -19.46 -13.04 -11.30
N ARG A 327 -19.12 -13.74 -12.39
CA ARG A 327 -17.72 -13.94 -12.81
C ARG A 327 -17.11 -12.68 -13.40
N ALA A 328 -17.87 -11.93 -14.19
CA ALA A 328 -17.41 -10.68 -14.74
C ALA A 328 -17.35 -9.57 -13.68
N ASP A 329 -18.41 -9.43 -12.86
CA ASP A 329 -18.44 -8.51 -11.71
C ASP A 329 -17.19 -8.72 -10.82
N ASN A 330 -16.79 -9.98 -10.57
CA ASN A 330 -15.57 -10.28 -9.80
C ASN A 330 -14.26 -9.90 -10.53
N ARG A 331 -14.15 -10.09 -11.85
CA ARG A 331 -12.91 -9.80 -12.60
C ARG A 331 -12.60 -8.30 -12.64
N VAL A 332 -13.61 -7.49 -12.98
CA VAL A 332 -13.47 -6.02 -12.99
C VAL A 332 -13.08 -5.55 -11.59
N GLN A 333 -13.68 -6.12 -10.56
CA GLN A 333 -13.36 -5.77 -9.18
C GLN A 333 -11.99 -6.22 -8.72
N GLU A 334 -11.52 -7.40 -9.11
CA GLU A 334 -10.15 -7.82 -8.82
C GLU A 334 -9.15 -6.84 -9.45
N PHE A 335 -9.45 -6.33 -10.64
CA PHE A 335 -8.62 -5.32 -11.30
C PHE A 335 -8.67 -3.97 -10.58
N VAL A 336 -9.87 -3.45 -10.28
CA VAL A 336 -10.04 -2.19 -9.52
C VAL A 336 -9.44 -2.30 -8.12
N TRP A 337 -9.58 -3.45 -7.46
CA TRP A 337 -8.96 -3.71 -6.16
C TRP A 337 -7.42 -3.72 -6.26
N ALA A 338 -6.87 -4.32 -7.30
CA ALA A 338 -5.41 -4.43 -7.48
C ALA A 338 -4.76 -3.08 -7.83
N PHE A 339 -5.43 -2.23 -8.61
CA PHE A 339 -4.84 -1.01 -9.16
C PHE A 339 -5.43 0.29 -8.60
N GLY A 340 -6.55 0.23 -7.89
CA GLY A 340 -7.15 1.37 -7.19
C GLY A 340 -7.37 2.57 -8.13
N SER A 341 -6.81 3.73 -7.76
CA SER A 341 -6.86 4.96 -8.57
C SER A 341 -6.07 4.87 -9.89
N ASP A 342 -5.13 3.94 -10.00
CA ASP A 342 -4.30 3.76 -11.20
C ASP A 342 -4.97 2.84 -12.24
N THR A 343 -6.16 2.32 -11.96
CA THR A 343 -6.89 1.38 -12.81
C THR A 343 -7.01 1.89 -14.24
N GLU A 344 -7.46 3.14 -14.44
CA GLU A 344 -7.61 3.75 -15.77
C GLU A 344 -6.27 3.77 -16.54
N ALA A 345 -5.19 4.20 -15.88
CA ALA A 345 -3.86 4.25 -16.50
C ALA A 345 -3.29 2.86 -16.82
N GLN A 346 -3.66 1.83 -16.06
CA GLN A 346 -3.25 0.45 -16.33
C GLN A 346 -4.03 -0.16 -17.49
N ILE A 347 -5.34 0.14 -17.58
CA ILE A 347 -6.17 -0.22 -18.74
C ILE A 347 -5.57 0.42 -20.00
N GLU A 348 -5.25 1.72 -19.96
CA GLU A 348 -4.61 2.44 -21.07
C GLU A 348 -3.26 1.81 -21.47
N LYS A 349 -2.40 1.47 -20.50
CA LYS A 349 -1.14 0.76 -20.79
C LYS A 349 -1.36 -0.60 -21.42
N GLN A 350 -2.39 -1.33 -21.01
CA GLN A 350 -2.72 -2.64 -21.55
C GLN A 350 -3.25 -2.52 -22.99
N ILE A 351 -4.08 -1.50 -23.26
CA ILE A 351 -4.52 -1.13 -24.61
C ILE A 351 -3.32 -0.79 -25.49
N LEU A 352 -2.41 0.08 -25.04
CA LEU A 352 -1.21 0.48 -25.80
C LEU A 352 -0.32 -0.72 -26.12
N LYS A 353 -0.11 -1.63 -25.18
CA LYS A 353 0.64 -2.88 -25.41
C LYS A 353 -0.04 -3.77 -26.44
N GLN A 354 -1.36 -3.85 -26.42
CA GLN A 354 -2.12 -4.62 -27.41
C GLN A 354 -2.00 -3.98 -28.80
N ILE A 355 -2.14 -2.65 -28.91
CA ILE A 355 -1.90 -1.89 -30.14
C ILE A 355 -0.47 -2.13 -30.66
N GLU A 356 0.53 -2.18 -29.78
CA GLU A 356 1.92 -2.46 -30.16
C GLU A 356 2.11 -3.91 -30.63
N GLN A 357 1.39 -4.86 -30.05
CA GLN A 357 1.37 -6.26 -30.49
C GLN A 357 0.67 -6.41 -31.85
N LEU A 358 -0.40 -5.65 -32.07
CA LEU A 358 -1.09 -5.57 -33.36
C LEU A 358 -0.22 -4.95 -34.46
N LYS A 359 0.64 -3.97 -34.12
CA LYS A 359 1.67 -3.45 -35.03
C LYS A 359 2.67 -4.52 -35.49
N LYS A 360 2.86 -5.60 -34.72
CA LYS A 360 3.77 -6.70 -35.07
C LYS A 360 3.10 -7.79 -35.90
N ASP A 361 1.86 -8.14 -35.58
CA ASP A 361 1.19 -9.31 -36.16
C ASP A 361 0.25 -8.98 -37.34
N GLY A 362 -0.12 -7.70 -37.53
CA GLY A 362 -0.88 -7.21 -38.68
C GLY A 362 -2.33 -7.73 -38.80
N ASN A 363 -2.78 -8.57 -37.88
CA ASN A 363 -4.06 -9.26 -37.95
C ASN A 363 -5.17 -8.49 -37.22
N VAL A 364 -5.83 -7.58 -37.93
CA VAL A 364 -6.96 -6.78 -37.39
C VAL A 364 -8.19 -7.65 -37.09
N GLU A 365 -8.34 -8.80 -37.73
CA GLU A 365 -9.47 -9.71 -37.42
C GLU A 365 -9.33 -10.36 -36.05
N GLU A 366 -8.12 -10.55 -35.54
CA GLU A 366 -7.90 -11.03 -34.16
C GLU A 366 -8.23 -9.94 -33.12
N LEU A 367 -8.07 -8.68 -33.50
CA LEU A 367 -8.49 -7.49 -32.73
C LEU A 367 -10.02 -7.40 -32.64
N LEU A 368 -10.74 -7.77 -33.72
CA LEU A 368 -12.20 -7.62 -33.87
C LEU A 368 -13.01 -8.87 -33.50
N HIS A 369 -12.46 -10.07 -33.67
CA HIS A 369 -13.24 -11.32 -33.57
C HIS A 369 -12.61 -12.37 -32.64
N GLY A 370 -11.28 -12.34 -32.46
CA GLY A 370 -10.55 -13.44 -31.80
C GLY A 370 -10.65 -13.47 -30.27
N ARG A 371 -10.91 -12.33 -29.61
CA ARG A 371 -10.89 -12.21 -28.13
C ARG A 371 -12.14 -11.59 -27.49
N TRP A 372 -13.08 -11.07 -28.27
CA TRP A 372 -14.28 -10.36 -27.78
C TRP A 372 -15.36 -11.30 -27.24
N SER A 373 -15.39 -12.56 -27.70
CA SER A 373 -16.36 -13.56 -27.26
C SER A 373 -16.37 -13.86 -25.75
N HIS A 374 -15.40 -13.32 -25.00
CA HIS A 374 -15.25 -13.47 -23.56
C HIS A 374 -15.35 -12.13 -22.78
N MET A 375 -15.55 -11.00 -23.48
CA MET A 375 -15.73 -9.66 -22.89
C MET A 375 -17.23 -9.39 -22.68
N GLU A 376 -17.59 -8.60 -21.67
CA GLU A 376 -18.99 -8.22 -21.47
C GLU A 376 -19.38 -7.01 -22.33
N ALA A 377 -20.67 -6.89 -22.64
CA ALA A 377 -21.22 -5.86 -23.53
C ALA A 377 -20.86 -4.40 -23.14
N LEU A 378 -20.61 -4.14 -21.84
CA LEU A 378 -20.21 -2.82 -21.35
C LEU A 378 -18.71 -2.54 -21.54
N ASP A 379 -17.88 -3.58 -21.40
CA ASP A 379 -16.44 -3.52 -21.68
C ASP A 379 -16.18 -3.52 -23.18
N GLU A 380 -17.01 -4.22 -23.96
CA GLU A 380 -17.01 -4.16 -25.44
C GLU A 380 -17.27 -2.71 -25.91
N ASP A 381 -18.20 -1.97 -25.28
CA ASP A 381 -18.51 -0.58 -25.64
C ASP A 381 -17.40 0.41 -25.30
N GLU A 382 -16.82 0.30 -24.09
CA GLU A 382 -15.69 1.15 -23.67
C GLU A 382 -14.42 0.83 -24.49
N TRP A 383 -14.24 -0.43 -24.87
CA TRP A 383 -13.19 -0.84 -25.79
C TRP A 383 -13.40 -0.29 -27.20
N LEU A 384 -14.64 -0.34 -27.72
CA LEU A 384 -15.00 0.22 -29.01
C LEU A 384 -14.79 1.74 -29.05
N GLU A 385 -15.06 2.45 -27.95
CA GLU A 385 -14.80 3.89 -27.83
C GLU A 385 -13.30 4.21 -28.00
N HIS A 386 -12.44 3.50 -27.27
CA HIS A 386 -10.99 3.70 -27.39
C HIS A 386 -10.45 3.29 -28.77
N LEU A 387 -11.01 2.26 -29.39
CA LEU A 387 -10.65 1.92 -30.77
C LEU A 387 -11.05 3.01 -31.77
N GLU A 388 -12.19 3.68 -31.57
CA GLU A 388 -12.60 4.83 -32.36
C GLU A 388 -11.70 6.04 -32.14
N GLU A 389 -11.29 6.32 -30.89
CA GLU A 389 -10.31 7.37 -30.59
C GLU A 389 -8.99 7.15 -31.36
N HIS A 390 -8.62 5.90 -31.63
CA HIS A 390 -7.42 5.53 -32.38
C HIS A 390 -7.69 5.12 -33.84
N LEU A 391 -8.89 5.35 -34.38
CA LEU A 391 -9.32 4.87 -35.71
C LEU A 391 -8.32 5.23 -36.83
N LYS A 392 -7.85 6.49 -36.87
CA LYS A 392 -6.89 6.95 -37.90
C LYS A 392 -5.54 6.25 -37.81
N GLU A 393 -5.09 5.93 -36.59
CA GLU A 393 -3.85 5.18 -36.38
C GLU A 393 -4.04 3.73 -36.82
N ILE A 394 -5.19 3.13 -36.51
CA ILE A 394 -5.56 1.77 -36.93
C ILE A 394 -5.61 1.68 -38.46
N VAL A 395 -6.24 2.64 -39.13
CA VAL A 395 -6.34 2.74 -40.60
C VAL A 395 -4.96 2.86 -41.26
N ASN A 396 -4.11 3.74 -40.73
CA ASN A 396 -2.75 3.93 -41.24
C ASN A 396 -1.89 2.67 -41.10
N ILE A 397 -2.17 1.82 -40.11
CA ILE A 397 -1.43 0.58 -39.86
C ILE A 397 -2.01 -0.59 -40.65
N SER A 398 -3.33 -0.70 -40.74
CA SER A 398 -3.99 -1.85 -41.35
C SER A 398 -4.16 -1.73 -42.87
N GLY A 399 -4.01 -0.53 -43.43
CA GLY A 399 -4.27 -0.26 -44.85
C GLY A 399 -5.73 -0.48 -45.27
N LYS A 400 -6.65 -0.62 -44.31
CA LYS A 400 -8.09 -0.76 -44.56
C LYS A 400 -8.72 0.63 -44.62
N ASP A 401 -9.78 0.75 -45.42
CA ASP A 401 -10.50 2.02 -45.59
C ASP A 401 -11.14 2.50 -44.27
N GLU A 402 -10.97 3.79 -43.96
CA GLU A 402 -11.40 4.43 -42.72
C GLU A 402 -12.92 4.32 -42.51
N LYS A 403 -13.71 4.45 -43.59
CA LYS A 403 -15.16 4.33 -43.51
C LYS A 403 -15.59 2.90 -43.21
N THR A 404 -14.89 1.92 -43.79
CA THR A 404 -15.21 0.50 -43.63
C THR A 404 -14.99 0.04 -42.18
N LEU A 405 -13.89 0.47 -41.55
CA LEU A 405 -13.60 0.18 -40.13
C LEU A 405 -14.58 0.86 -39.17
N ALA A 406 -14.86 2.15 -39.39
CA ALA A 406 -15.85 2.88 -38.59
C ALA A 406 -17.24 2.25 -38.67
N MET A 407 -17.63 1.76 -39.86
CA MET A 407 -18.89 1.05 -40.06
C MET A 407 -18.95 -0.29 -39.31
N GLN A 408 -17.83 -1.03 -39.24
CA GLN A 408 -17.75 -2.27 -38.47
C GLN A 408 -17.88 -2.03 -36.95
N PHE A 409 -17.24 -0.97 -36.44
CA PHE A 409 -17.36 -0.60 -35.02
C PHE A 409 -18.79 -0.21 -34.65
N GLU A 410 -19.46 0.61 -35.46
CA GLU A 410 -20.87 0.98 -35.24
C GLU A 410 -21.83 -0.22 -35.38
N ALA A 411 -21.60 -1.11 -36.35
CA ALA A 411 -22.42 -2.31 -36.52
C ALA A 411 -22.31 -3.24 -35.30
N HIS A 412 -21.10 -3.44 -34.78
CA HIS A 412 -20.90 -4.25 -33.58
C HIS A 412 -21.51 -3.56 -32.34
N ARG A 413 -21.38 -2.24 -32.23
CA ARG A 413 -22.00 -1.47 -31.14
C ARG A 413 -23.53 -1.59 -31.14
N ARG A 414 -24.18 -1.65 -32.31
CA ARG A 414 -25.61 -1.95 -32.42
C ARG A 414 -25.94 -3.35 -31.93
N GLU A 415 -25.14 -4.36 -32.29
CA GLU A 415 -25.33 -5.73 -31.81
C GLU A 415 -25.22 -5.82 -30.27
N VAL A 416 -24.22 -5.15 -29.70
CA VAL A 416 -24.02 -5.01 -28.25
C VAL A 416 -25.22 -4.33 -27.60
N TYR A 417 -25.71 -3.22 -28.16
CA TYR A 417 -26.88 -2.51 -27.67
C TYR A 417 -28.16 -3.35 -27.75
N GLU A 418 -28.39 -4.09 -28.85
CA GLU A 418 -29.55 -4.97 -29.00
C GLU A 418 -29.50 -6.13 -28.00
N ARG A 419 -28.31 -6.67 -27.72
CA ARG A 419 -28.09 -7.69 -26.68
C ARG A 419 -28.43 -7.13 -25.30
N ILE A 420 -27.95 -5.92 -24.99
CA ILE A 420 -28.27 -5.21 -23.74
C ILE A 420 -29.77 -4.90 -23.64
N ALA A 421 -30.42 -4.45 -24.71
CA ALA A 421 -31.84 -4.09 -24.71
C ALA A 421 -32.75 -5.33 -24.54
N LYS A 422 -32.35 -6.47 -25.11
CA LYS A 422 -33.07 -7.74 -24.99
C LYS A 422 -32.90 -8.41 -23.62
N GLU A 423 -31.72 -8.28 -23.01
CA GLU A 423 -31.42 -8.89 -21.71
C GLU A 423 -31.74 -7.96 -20.53
N HIS A 424 -31.65 -6.63 -20.71
CA HIS A 424 -31.76 -5.61 -19.66
C HIS A 424 -32.36 -4.26 -20.17
N PRO A 425 -33.69 -4.13 -20.27
CA PRO A 425 -34.34 -2.91 -20.78
C PRO A 425 -34.12 -1.65 -19.92
N GLU A 426 -33.85 -1.79 -18.62
CA GLU A 426 -33.54 -0.66 -17.72
C GLU A 426 -32.11 -0.12 -17.92
N LEU A 427 -31.15 -0.99 -18.28
CA LEU A 427 -29.77 -0.59 -18.57
C LEU A 427 -29.64 0.06 -19.94
N ALA A 428 -30.49 -0.32 -20.91
CA ALA A 428 -30.52 0.28 -22.24
C ALA A 428 -30.74 1.81 -22.21
N LYS A 429 -31.51 2.32 -21.23
CA LYS A 429 -31.69 3.78 -21.01
C LYS A 429 -30.42 4.44 -20.48
N ARG A 430 -29.75 3.85 -19.49
CA ARG A 430 -28.47 4.34 -18.97
C ARG A 430 -27.35 4.28 -20.01
N PHE A 431 -27.39 3.28 -20.89
CA PHE A 431 -26.46 3.12 -22.00
C PHE A 431 -26.63 4.23 -23.04
N GLN A 432 -27.88 4.61 -23.36
CA GLN A 432 -28.16 5.80 -24.19
C GLN A 432 -27.67 7.10 -23.55
N GLU A 433 -27.86 7.27 -22.23
CA GLU A 433 -27.36 8.45 -21.51
C GLU A 433 -25.82 8.50 -21.46
N ARG A 434 -25.15 7.35 -21.27
CA ARG A 434 -23.69 7.25 -21.30
C ARG A 434 -23.17 7.58 -22.71
N ARG A 435 -23.81 7.06 -23.76
CA ARG A 435 -23.47 7.35 -25.16
C ARG A 435 -23.39 8.83 -25.46
N HIS A 436 -24.33 9.62 -24.94
CA HIS A 436 -24.30 11.08 -25.14
C HIS A 436 -23.03 11.72 -24.55
N LYS A 437 -22.53 11.22 -23.42
CA LYS A 437 -21.29 11.68 -22.80
C LYS A 437 -20.05 11.22 -23.57
N LEU A 438 -20.07 9.99 -24.09
CA LEU A 438 -18.97 9.45 -24.90
C LEU A 438 -18.86 10.20 -26.24
N ASP A 439 -19.99 10.47 -26.90
CA ASP A 439 -20.06 11.28 -28.12
C ASP A 439 -19.54 12.72 -27.86
N GLU A 440 -19.85 13.31 -26.70
CA GLU A 440 -19.25 14.59 -26.27
C GLU A 440 -17.73 14.51 -26.04
N HIS A 441 -17.24 13.44 -25.43
CA HIS A 441 -15.81 13.19 -25.23
C HIS A 441 -15.06 13.01 -26.56
N LEU A 442 -15.60 12.21 -27.49
CA LEU A 442 -15.05 11.99 -28.82
C LEU A 442 -15.02 13.30 -29.62
N LYS A 443 -16.08 14.11 -29.53
CA LYS A 443 -16.14 15.45 -30.15
C LYS A 443 -15.06 16.39 -29.62
N GLN A 444 -14.74 16.33 -28.32
CA GLN A 444 -13.71 17.16 -27.71
C GLN A 444 -12.29 16.71 -28.07
N ARG A 445 -12.03 15.41 -28.09
CA ARG A 445 -10.69 14.85 -28.29
C ARG A 445 -10.32 14.69 -29.77
N ARG A 446 -11.23 14.17 -30.59
CA ARG A 446 -11.01 13.88 -32.02
C ARG A 446 -12.23 14.29 -32.86
N PRO A 447 -12.43 15.61 -33.10
CA PRO A 447 -13.63 16.14 -33.78
C PRO A 447 -13.83 15.59 -35.19
N GLU A 448 -12.74 15.29 -35.91
CA GLU A 448 -12.79 14.74 -37.27
C GLU A 448 -13.33 13.31 -37.32
N VAL A 449 -13.06 12.49 -36.29
CA VAL A 449 -13.59 11.12 -36.18
C VAL A 449 -15.06 11.16 -35.77
N TYR A 450 -15.41 12.07 -34.85
CA TYR A 450 -16.80 12.32 -34.46
C TYR A 450 -17.68 12.71 -35.66
N GLU A 451 -17.23 13.64 -36.51
CA GLU A 451 -17.97 14.02 -37.71
C GLU A 451 -18.17 12.87 -38.70
N LEU A 452 -17.16 11.99 -38.84
CA LEU A 452 -17.26 10.80 -39.69
C LEU A 452 -18.30 9.82 -39.15
N VAL A 453 -18.27 9.54 -37.84
CA VAL A 453 -19.20 8.62 -37.18
C VAL A 453 -20.63 9.16 -37.25
N VAL A 454 -20.84 10.45 -37.00
CA VAL A 454 -22.17 11.09 -37.13
C VAL A 454 -22.70 11.00 -38.56
N ARG A 455 -21.87 11.29 -39.56
CA ARG A 455 -22.27 11.20 -40.98
C ARG A 455 -22.64 9.77 -41.38
N LEU A 456 -21.89 8.77 -40.90
CA LEU A 456 -22.19 7.35 -41.12
C LEU A 456 -23.49 6.90 -40.44
N ARG A 457 -23.85 7.50 -39.30
CA ARG A 457 -25.14 7.26 -38.62
C ARG A 457 -26.32 7.86 -39.40
N GLU A 458 -26.12 9.03 -40.02
CA GLU A 458 -27.14 9.69 -40.87
C GLU A 458 -27.34 8.97 -42.21
N GLU A 459 -26.26 8.46 -42.82
CA GLU A 459 -26.30 7.74 -44.09
C GLU A 459 -26.92 6.32 -43.98
N ASN A 460 -26.86 5.69 -42.80
CA ASN A 460 -27.35 4.32 -42.55
C ASN A 460 -28.66 4.27 -41.73
N GLN A 461 -29.69 5.05 -42.08
CA GLN A 461 -31.03 4.88 -41.47
C GLN A 461 -31.67 3.53 -41.84
N LEU A 462 -31.30 2.50 -41.07
CA LEU A 462 -32.11 1.36 -40.62
C LEU A 462 -31.98 1.30 -39.10
#